data_AF-A0A8I6XMU8-F1
#
_entry.id   AF-A0A8I6XMU8-F1
#
_cell.length_a   1.000
_cell.length_b   1.000
_cell.length_c   1.000
_cell.angle_alpha   90.00
_cell.angle_beta   90.00
_cell.angle_gamma   90.00
#
_symmetry.space_group_name_H-M   'P 1'
#
loop_
_entity.id
_entity.type
_entity.pdbx_description
1 polymer ?
#
loop_
_entity_poly.entity_id
_entity_poly.type
_entity_poly.pdbx_seq_one_letter_code
_entity_poly.pdbx_strand_id
1 'polypeptide(L)'
;MREGKRDPAIAVFLAAVFVAWAMLPIDGADGQEPVMQLSNGFTATHSADAPGRFEPVLFAPNGVFAFGFLRVGSASLDLAVVHLPSSFPLWRATPDRVADWSRPATLSFDRRLVLTVPEVGELWTTLNVVGDTVALLNSSDLVIRLFNGRGTPWRSFENPSDTLVLGQNFTMSSPPLISKNRRFSLRFAKTYMALHMEFYGGRTRPMYWQYTAREAQPENATQPPVYGRLDSRGFFGLYLLGGDQSVDMLAFDTFVRNLTGAFRRMTLDDDGNLRAYYWTEGSKAWTSDYKAITGPCELPTSCGAYGLCVPGGAPKCQCLINSTASISPPCRAEDSTDLCAGGGGQLFDVVRRNWVSLAYKEQLPFETYKTAAECEQSCAASCSCWGAVYNGGSGYCYLLDFPVETVVYEADDRKVGYFKVRKAQQQSAAGRGMPPGVTAAVVVASLVLASLAVAGAFIGWGRWQRQRRAGGVGMEQELTPGHYRDLKSMDSPNNSFKT
;
A
#
# COMPACT_ATOMS: atom_id res chain seq x y z
N MET A 1 -58.74 -45.48 36.44
CA MET A 1 -58.42 -46.93 36.40
C MET A 1 -57.45 -47.12 35.24
N ARG A 2 -56.20 -47.57 35.37
CA ARG A 2 -55.52 -48.37 36.38
C ARG A 2 -54.20 -47.71 36.83
N GLU A 3 -53.90 -47.89 38.10
CA GLU A 3 -52.58 -47.75 38.71
C GLU A 3 -51.61 -48.83 38.21
N GLY A 4 -50.32 -48.51 38.23
CA GLY A 4 -49.20 -49.45 38.31
C GLY A 4 -48.08 -48.79 39.13
N LYS A 5 -47.58 -49.50 40.15
CA LYS A 5 -47.00 -49.00 41.41
C LYS A 5 -45.47 -49.27 41.45
N ARG A 6 -44.69 -48.33 42.03
CA ARG A 6 -43.44 -48.40 42.88
C ARG A 6 -42.36 -49.46 42.57
N ASP A 7 -41.04 -49.34 42.79
CA ASP A 7 -39.98 -48.44 43.33
C ASP A 7 -38.67 -49.32 43.29
N PRO A 8 -37.44 -48.96 43.75
CA PRO A 8 -36.71 -47.69 43.84
C PRO A 8 -35.21 -47.78 43.39
N ALA A 9 -34.51 -46.65 43.52
CA ALA A 9 -33.05 -46.49 43.68
C ALA A 9 -32.12 -46.64 42.46
N ILE A 10 -31.51 -45.51 42.05
CA ILE A 10 -30.07 -45.23 42.17
C ILE A 10 -29.88 -43.71 41.94
N ALA A 11 -29.33 -43.03 42.94
CA ALA A 11 -28.89 -41.66 42.86
C ALA A 11 -27.46 -41.62 42.33
N VAL A 12 -27.18 -40.88 41.24
CA VAL A 12 -25.85 -40.29 40.99
C VAL A 12 -26.02 -38.99 40.21
N PHE A 13 -25.38 -37.95 40.72
CA PHE A 13 -25.16 -36.60 40.19
C PHE A 13 -24.75 -36.56 38.70
N LEU A 14 -25.29 -35.60 37.93
CA LEU A 14 -24.60 -35.06 36.76
C LEU A 14 -24.69 -33.52 36.78
N ALA A 15 -23.57 -32.92 37.17
CA ALA A 15 -23.29 -31.51 37.09
C ALA A 15 -23.13 -31.07 35.61
N ALA A 16 -23.56 -29.84 35.35
CA ALA A 16 -23.40 -29.16 34.07
C ALA A 16 -21.92 -29.08 33.65
N VAL A 17 -21.60 -29.57 32.46
CA VAL A 17 -20.33 -29.29 31.80
C VAL A 17 -20.56 -28.12 30.84
N PHE A 18 -20.28 -26.92 31.32
CA PHE A 18 -19.94 -25.79 30.46
C PHE A 18 -18.58 -26.09 29.85
N VAL A 19 -18.53 -26.44 28.56
CA VAL A 19 -17.26 -26.44 27.83
C VAL A 19 -16.97 -24.99 27.43
N ALA A 20 -16.25 -24.28 28.29
CA ALA A 20 -15.54 -23.08 27.88
C ALA A 20 -14.46 -23.53 26.89
N TRP A 21 -14.64 -23.19 25.61
CA TRP A 21 -13.57 -23.32 24.63
C TRP A 21 -12.57 -22.21 24.94
N ALA A 22 -11.50 -22.56 25.65
CA ALA A 22 -10.32 -21.74 25.77
C ALA A 22 -9.80 -21.47 24.35
N MET A 23 -9.77 -20.18 23.99
CA MET A 23 -8.95 -19.70 22.88
C MET A 23 -7.53 -20.21 23.10
N LEU A 24 -7.03 -21.00 22.15
CA LEU A 24 -5.63 -21.44 22.16
C LEU A 24 -4.75 -20.18 22.09
N PRO A 25 -3.79 -20.01 23.02
CA PRO A 25 -2.84 -18.91 22.92
C PRO A 25 -1.97 -19.17 21.69
N ILE A 26 -1.77 -18.13 20.90
CA ILE A 26 -0.72 -18.10 19.88
C ILE A 26 0.60 -18.18 20.67
N ASP A 27 1.37 -19.24 20.45
CA ASP A 27 2.71 -19.42 21.01
C ASP A 27 3.59 -18.21 20.61
N GLY A 28 3.72 -17.28 21.54
CA GLY A 28 4.71 -16.23 21.60
C GLY A 28 5.38 -16.34 22.96
N ALA A 29 6.70 -16.44 22.96
CA ALA A 29 7.52 -16.68 24.13
C ALA A 29 7.23 -15.70 25.30
N ASP A 30 7.32 -16.25 26.51
CA ASP A 30 7.10 -15.68 27.86
C ASP A 30 5.66 -15.36 28.27
N GLY A 31 5.21 -16.05 29.32
CA GLY A 31 3.91 -15.91 29.99
C GLY A 31 3.75 -14.62 30.78
N GLN A 32 4.05 -13.49 30.16
CA GLN A 32 3.88 -12.16 30.71
C GLN A 32 2.43 -11.71 30.46
N GLU A 33 1.75 -11.23 31.51
CA GLU A 33 0.39 -10.72 31.38
C GLU A 33 0.34 -9.59 30.32
N PRO A 34 -0.72 -9.54 29.49
CA PRO A 34 -0.84 -8.53 28.45
C PRO A 34 -0.85 -7.13 29.07
N VAL A 35 0.09 -6.29 28.64
CA VAL A 35 0.19 -4.90 29.10
C VAL A 35 -1.03 -4.12 28.58
N MET A 36 -1.85 -3.61 29.49
CA MET A 36 -3.09 -2.86 29.15
C MET A 36 -2.96 -1.34 29.33
N GLN A 37 -1.85 -0.89 29.92
CA GLN A 37 -1.56 0.53 30.11
C GLN A 37 -0.06 0.80 30.12
N LEU A 38 0.38 1.87 29.47
CA LEU A 38 1.74 2.38 29.57
C LEU A 38 1.78 3.56 30.54
N SER A 39 2.86 3.69 31.30
CA SER A 39 3.11 4.78 32.26
C SER A 39 4.42 5.49 31.91
N ASN A 40 4.61 6.72 32.41
CA ASN A 40 5.85 7.48 32.17
C ASN A 40 7.11 6.67 32.52
N GLY A 41 8.11 6.73 31.65
CA GLY A 41 9.35 5.94 31.73
C GLY A 41 9.28 4.60 30.99
N PHE A 42 8.14 4.27 30.39
CA PHE A 42 7.99 3.05 29.59
C PHE A 42 8.91 3.08 28.36
N THR A 43 9.52 1.92 28.06
CA THR A 43 10.34 1.71 26.86
C THR A 43 10.13 0.28 26.36
N ALA A 44 10.01 0.11 25.04
CA ALA A 44 10.05 -1.16 24.34
C ALA A 44 10.96 -1.04 23.11
N THR A 45 11.67 -2.13 22.80
CA THR A 45 12.60 -2.18 21.68
C THR A 45 12.20 -3.27 20.70
N HIS A 46 12.07 -2.91 19.43
CA HIS A 46 12.06 -3.83 18.32
C HIS A 46 13.49 -4.29 18.05
N SER A 47 13.70 -5.61 17.94
CA SER A 47 14.99 -6.20 17.57
C SER A 47 15.11 -6.38 16.05
N ALA A 48 16.33 -6.22 15.53
CA ALA A 48 16.61 -6.47 14.13
C ALA A 48 16.14 -7.87 13.69
N ASP A 49 15.44 -7.92 12.56
CA ASP A 49 14.98 -9.15 11.90
C ASP A 49 14.04 -10.04 12.73
N ALA A 50 13.29 -9.43 13.64
CA ALA A 50 12.26 -10.16 14.37
C ALA A 50 11.29 -10.90 13.40
N PRO A 51 10.93 -12.16 13.70
CA PRO A 51 10.25 -13.04 12.75
C PRO A 51 8.78 -12.67 12.50
N GLY A 52 8.19 -11.85 13.38
CA GLY A 52 6.80 -11.40 13.28
C GLY A 52 6.60 -10.25 12.30
N ARG A 53 5.36 -10.10 11.80
CA ARG A 53 4.94 -8.88 11.10
C ARG A 53 4.45 -7.78 12.06
N PHE A 54 4.14 -8.15 13.29
CA PHE A 54 3.62 -7.25 14.30
C PHE A 54 4.10 -7.69 15.67
N GLU A 55 4.62 -6.74 16.45
CA GLU A 55 5.09 -6.93 17.82
C GLU A 55 4.22 -6.09 18.75
N PRO A 56 3.23 -6.69 19.42
CA PRO A 56 2.33 -5.97 20.30
C PRO A 56 3.07 -5.49 21.55
N VAL A 57 2.75 -4.27 21.98
CA VAL A 57 3.31 -3.62 23.16
C VAL A 57 2.21 -3.27 24.17
N LEU A 58 1.00 -3.01 23.69
CA LEU A 58 -0.15 -2.61 24.48
C LEU A 58 -1.41 -3.27 23.92
N PHE A 59 -2.22 -3.89 24.76
CA PHE A 59 -3.47 -4.56 24.37
C PHE A 59 -4.69 -3.75 24.80
N ALA A 60 -5.78 -3.91 24.07
CA ALA A 60 -7.10 -3.47 24.54
C ALA A 60 -7.67 -4.48 25.54
N PRO A 61 -8.46 -4.05 26.54
CA PRO A 61 -9.06 -4.94 27.54
C PRO A 61 -9.89 -6.10 26.98
N ASN A 62 -10.52 -5.91 25.82
CA ASN A 62 -11.28 -6.96 25.14
C ASN A 62 -10.43 -7.98 24.35
N GLY A 63 -9.11 -7.78 24.27
CA GLY A 63 -8.19 -8.66 23.53
C GLY A 63 -8.35 -8.62 22.00
N VAL A 64 -9.14 -7.69 21.45
CA VAL A 64 -9.42 -7.61 20.00
C VAL A 64 -8.42 -6.72 19.27
N PHE A 65 -7.84 -5.75 19.98
CA PHE A 65 -6.91 -4.77 19.42
C PHE A 65 -5.60 -4.78 20.19
N ALA A 66 -4.52 -4.47 19.49
CA ALA A 66 -3.22 -4.21 20.09
C ALA A 66 -2.49 -3.08 19.37
N PHE A 67 -1.63 -2.39 20.09
CA PHE A 67 -0.74 -1.34 19.60
C PHE A 67 0.71 -1.80 19.72
N GLY A 68 1.53 -1.54 18.71
CA GLY A 68 2.94 -1.96 18.69
C GLY A 68 3.65 -1.72 17.36
N PHE A 69 4.81 -2.34 17.19
CA PHE A 69 5.63 -2.22 15.98
C PHE A 69 5.03 -3.08 14.86
N LEU A 70 4.96 -2.53 13.65
CA LEU A 70 4.39 -3.16 12.47
C LEU A 70 5.38 -3.16 11.30
N ARG A 71 5.60 -4.34 10.71
CA ARG A 71 6.28 -4.51 9.44
C ARG A 71 5.32 -4.26 8.29
N VAL A 72 5.57 -3.21 7.52
CA VAL A 72 4.80 -2.82 6.34
C VAL A 72 5.56 -3.19 5.07
N GLY A 73 4.89 -3.86 4.14
CA GLY A 73 5.50 -4.30 2.88
C GLY A 73 6.65 -5.29 3.12
N SER A 74 7.78 -5.06 2.43
CA SER A 74 8.96 -5.91 2.55
C SER A 74 9.84 -5.57 3.74
N ALA A 75 9.94 -4.30 4.14
CA ALA A 75 10.94 -3.88 5.13
C ALA A 75 10.61 -2.57 5.87
N SER A 76 9.44 -1.95 5.68
CA SER A 76 9.15 -0.70 6.38
C SER A 76 8.70 -0.96 7.82
N LEU A 77 9.14 -0.13 8.77
CA LEU A 77 8.71 -0.17 10.15
C LEU A 77 7.82 1.03 10.48
N ASP A 78 6.62 0.74 10.99
CA ASP A 78 5.65 1.71 11.50
C ASP A 78 5.24 1.33 12.95
N LEU A 79 4.56 2.24 13.66
CA LEU A 79 3.72 1.85 14.80
C LEU A 79 2.27 1.78 14.35
N ALA A 80 1.50 0.82 14.88
CA ALA A 80 0.13 0.64 14.47
C ALA A 80 -0.78 0.15 15.59
N VAL A 81 -2.06 0.50 15.49
CA VAL A 81 -3.15 -0.22 16.16
C VAL A 81 -3.68 -1.26 15.18
N VAL A 82 -3.64 -2.53 15.57
CA VAL A 82 -4.00 -3.68 14.73
C VAL A 82 -5.26 -4.36 15.27
N HIS A 83 -6.19 -4.67 14.36
CA HIS A 83 -7.30 -5.58 14.62
C HIS A 83 -6.81 -7.02 14.55
N LEU A 84 -6.54 -7.63 15.71
CA LEU A 84 -5.85 -8.91 15.85
C LEU A 84 -6.48 -10.04 15.03
N PRO A 85 -7.82 -10.26 15.06
CA PRO A 85 -8.46 -11.33 14.29
C PRO A 85 -8.20 -11.28 12.77
N SER A 86 -7.96 -10.08 12.23
CA SER A 86 -7.73 -9.87 10.80
C SER A 86 -6.29 -9.48 10.45
N SER A 87 -5.44 -9.25 11.46
CA SER A 87 -4.10 -8.66 11.31
C SER A 87 -4.06 -7.34 10.51
N PHE A 88 -5.18 -6.61 10.46
CA PHE A 88 -5.27 -5.36 9.70
C PHE A 88 -4.88 -4.15 10.56
N PRO A 89 -3.98 -3.28 10.10
CA PRO A 89 -3.64 -2.04 10.81
C PRO A 89 -4.74 -1.00 10.62
N LEU A 90 -5.54 -0.76 11.65
CA LEU A 90 -6.64 0.21 11.64
C LEU A 90 -6.16 1.66 11.75
N TRP A 91 -5.00 1.85 12.38
CA TRP A 91 -4.36 3.15 12.52
C TRP A 91 -2.85 2.96 12.46
N ARG A 92 -2.13 3.90 11.84
CA ARG A 92 -0.66 3.90 11.78
C ARG A 92 -0.08 5.26 12.15
N ALA A 93 0.97 5.25 12.93
CA ALA A 93 1.89 6.36 13.06
C ALA A 93 2.83 6.34 11.86
N THR A 94 2.48 7.04 10.78
CA THR A 94 3.34 7.13 9.59
C THR A 94 4.39 8.22 9.77
N PRO A 95 5.68 7.89 9.96
CA PRO A 95 6.74 8.89 10.03
C PRO A 95 6.93 9.60 8.67
N ASP A 96 7.55 10.78 8.70
CA ASP A 96 7.93 11.49 7.46
C ASP A 96 9.03 10.77 6.68
N ARG A 97 9.84 9.98 7.40
CA ARG A 97 10.92 9.15 6.85
C ARG A 97 10.62 7.69 7.12
N VAL A 98 10.78 6.86 6.10
CA VAL A 98 10.56 5.41 6.21
C VAL A 98 11.64 4.81 7.12
N ALA A 99 11.20 4.10 8.16
CA ALA A 99 12.08 3.29 9.00
C ALA A 99 12.28 1.90 8.39
N ASP A 100 13.41 1.28 8.65
CA ASP A 100 13.74 -0.07 8.20
C ASP A 100 13.50 -1.09 9.34
N TRP A 101 12.68 -2.10 9.09
CA TRP A 101 12.36 -3.21 10.00
C TRP A 101 13.55 -4.12 10.27
N SER A 102 14.58 -4.13 9.42
CA SER A 102 15.82 -4.87 9.70
C SER A 102 16.71 -4.15 10.73
N ARG A 103 16.33 -2.95 11.18
CA ARG A 103 17.07 -2.16 12.15
C ARG A 103 16.34 -2.10 13.50
N PRO A 104 17.08 -2.07 14.61
CA PRO A 104 16.46 -1.89 15.92
C PRO A 104 15.75 -0.54 16.00
N ALA A 105 14.61 -0.51 16.70
CA ALA A 105 13.84 0.70 16.95
C ALA A 105 13.34 0.72 18.39
N THR A 106 13.23 1.89 18.98
CA THR A 106 12.79 2.07 20.36
C THR A 106 11.54 2.92 20.41
N LEU A 107 10.49 2.37 21.00
CA LEU A 107 9.28 3.07 21.40
C LEU A 107 9.43 3.46 22.86
N SER A 108 9.36 4.75 23.15
CA SER A 108 9.35 5.25 24.52
C SER A 108 8.09 6.06 24.80
N PHE A 109 7.69 6.06 26.07
CA PHE A 109 6.64 6.94 26.58
C PHE A 109 7.13 7.65 27.84
N ASP A 110 7.40 8.93 27.69
CA ASP A 110 7.60 9.87 28.80
C ASP A 110 6.83 11.15 28.46
N ARG A 111 5.60 11.21 28.98
CA ARG A 111 4.56 12.21 28.67
C ARG A 111 4.04 12.28 27.23
N ARG A 112 4.82 11.84 26.26
CA ARG A 112 4.49 11.71 24.84
C ARG A 112 5.01 10.39 24.30
N LEU A 113 4.38 9.85 23.27
CA LEU A 113 4.90 8.68 22.56
C LEU A 113 5.98 9.14 21.57
N VAL A 114 7.09 8.40 21.53
CA VAL A 114 8.21 8.67 20.63
C VAL A 114 8.72 7.37 20.02
N LEU A 115 8.85 7.34 18.70
CA LEU A 115 9.57 6.30 17.96
C LEU A 115 10.95 6.83 17.59
N THR A 116 11.98 6.12 18.00
CA THR A 116 13.38 6.45 17.70
C THR A 116 14.09 5.28 17.04
N VAL A 117 15.02 5.57 16.13
CA VAL A 117 15.88 4.59 15.49
C VAL A 117 17.34 5.03 15.66
N PRO A 118 18.27 4.12 15.99
CA PRO A 118 19.69 4.46 16.06
C PRO A 118 20.17 5.12 14.76
N GLU A 119 21.09 6.09 14.89
CA GLU A 119 21.65 6.89 13.78
C GLU A 119 20.69 7.86 13.08
N VAL A 120 19.38 7.60 13.08
CA VAL A 120 18.37 8.47 12.44
C VAL A 120 17.76 9.46 13.44
N GLY A 121 17.63 9.06 14.71
CA GLY A 121 17.02 9.87 15.77
C GLY A 121 15.51 9.65 15.89
N GLU A 122 14.78 10.73 16.20
CA GLU A 122 13.31 10.73 16.33
C GLU A 122 12.66 10.62 14.95
N LEU A 123 11.90 9.54 14.72
CA LEU A 123 11.17 9.32 13.47
C LEU A 123 9.72 9.77 13.54
N TRP A 124 9.10 9.62 14.71
CA TRP A 124 7.72 10.02 14.94
C TRP A 124 7.51 10.36 16.41
N THR A 125 6.66 11.36 16.67
CA THR A 125 6.22 11.71 18.02
C THR A 125 4.78 12.19 18.01
N THR A 126 4.08 11.98 19.12
CA THR A 126 2.82 12.68 19.36
C THR A 126 3.08 14.15 19.68
N LEU A 127 2.44 15.04 18.94
CA LEU A 127 2.58 16.49 19.09
C LEU A 127 1.52 17.08 20.02
N ASN A 128 1.86 18.19 20.67
CA ASN A 128 0.95 18.99 21.52
C ASN A 128 0.25 18.17 22.63
N VAL A 129 0.91 17.15 23.15
CA VAL A 129 0.38 16.29 24.21
C VAL A 129 1.31 16.29 25.42
N VAL A 130 0.70 16.28 26.60
CA VAL A 130 1.35 15.97 27.87
C VAL A 130 0.42 15.03 28.61
N GLY A 131 0.79 13.75 28.68
CA GLY A 131 0.04 12.73 29.41
C GLY A 131 0.85 12.08 30.52
N ASP A 132 0.19 11.22 31.28
CA ASP A 132 0.84 10.36 32.27
C ASP A 132 0.69 8.87 31.93
N THR A 133 -0.32 8.55 31.13
CA THR A 133 -0.66 7.18 30.77
C THR A 133 -1.09 7.06 29.31
N VAL A 134 -0.85 5.89 28.73
CA VAL A 134 -1.38 5.48 27.42
C VAL A 134 -2.24 4.24 27.61
N ALA A 135 -3.43 4.23 27.03
CA ALA A 135 -4.31 3.06 27.02
C ALA A 135 -4.92 2.86 25.62
N LEU A 136 -5.12 1.60 25.25
CA LEU A 136 -5.87 1.23 24.05
C LEU A 136 -7.28 0.83 24.44
N LEU A 137 -8.28 1.54 23.92
CA LEU A 137 -9.68 1.28 24.25
C LEU A 137 -10.26 0.13 23.43
N ASN A 138 -11.37 -0.44 23.91
CA ASN A 138 -12.13 -1.47 23.19
C ASN A 138 -12.72 -0.99 21.86
N SER A 139 -12.68 0.31 21.58
CA SER A 139 -13.05 0.90 20.29
C SER A 139 -11.89 0.91 19.28
N SER A 140 -10.69 0.44 19.64
CA SER A 140 -9.43 0.63 18.91
C SER A 140 -8.84 2.05 18.98
N ASP A 141 -9.32 2.88 19.90
CA ASP A 141 -8.76 4.23 20.08
C ASP A 141 -7.60 4.20 21.07
N LEU A 142 -6.40 4.57 20.61
CA LEU A 142 -5.23 4.79 21.44
C LEU A 142 -5.29 6.19 22.06
N VAL A 143 -5.30 6.25 23.39
CA VAL A 143 -5.53 7.48 24.13
C VAL A 143 -4.37 7.76 25.09
N ILE A 144 -3.87 9.00 25.05
CA ILE A 144 -2.90 9.53 26.02
C ILE A 144 -3.62 10.51 26.93
N ARG A 145 -3.53 10.33 28.25
CA ARG A 145 -4.25 11.14 29.24
C ARG A 145 -3.45 11.37 30.52
N LEU A 146 -3.79 12.46 31.21
CA LEU A 146 -3.32 12.76 32.56
C LEU A 146 -4.03 11.87 33.60
N PHE A 147 -3.36 11.52 34.70
CA PHE A 147 -3.95 10.71 35.78
C PHE A 147 -5.21 11.34 36.37
N ASN A 148 -5.20 12.66 36.54
CA ASN A 148 -6.31 13.41 37.12
C ASN A 148 -7.48 13.64 36.14
N GLY A 149 -7.33 13.25 34.86
CA GLY A 149 -8.30 13.49 33.80
C GLY A 149 -8.55 14.97 33.45
N ARG A 150 -7.76 15.92 33.99
CA ARG A 150 -7.97 17.37 33.85
C ARG A 150 -7.32 17.97 32.60
N GLY A 151 -7.44 17.30 31.46
CA GLY A 151 -6.92 17.81 30.19
C GLY A 151 -7.57 17.13 29.00
N THR A 152 -7.51 17.76 27.84
CA THR A 152 -7.94 17.14 26.59
C THR A 152 -7.00 16.00 26.26
N PRO A 153 -7.49 14.74 26.19
CA PRO A 153 -6.63 13.62 25.86
C PRO A 153 -6.20 13.68 24.39
N TRP A 154 -4.99 13.23 24.08
CA TRP A 154 -4.63 12.94 22.69
C TRP A 154 -5.24 11.60 22.29
N ARG A 155 -5.80 11.53 21.08
CA ARG A 155 -6.51 10.34 20.59
C ARG A 155 -6.07 10.00 19.17
N SER A 156 -5.84 8.72 18.91
CA SER A 156 -5.61 8.22 17.55
C SER A 156 -6.79 8.51 16.62
N PHE A 157 -8.02 8.49 17.16
CA PHE A 157 -9.24 8.79 16.40
C PHE A 157 -9.28 10.22 15.85
N GLU A 158 -8.60 11.16 16.51
CA GLU A 158 -8.49 12.55 16.05
C GLU A 158 -7.34 12.75 15.06
N ASN A 159 -6.52 11.72 14.83
CA ASN A 159 -5.35 11.73 13.96
C ASN A 159 -5.36 10.52 13.01
N PRO A 160 -6.38 10.32 12.17
CA PRO A 160 -6.49 9.14 11.31
C PRO A 160 -5.31 8.99 10.32
N SER A 161 -5.03 7.75 9.90
CA SER A 161 -4.07 7.44 8.84
C SER A 161 -4.74 7.38 7.46
N ASP A 162 -5.08 6.19 7.01
CA ASP A 162 -5.75 5.83 5.76
C ASP A 162 -7.15 5.24 6.01
N THR A 163 -7.52 5.04 7.28
CA THR A 163 -8.70 4.28 7.69
C THR A 163 -9.49 5.02 8.77
N LEU A 164 -10.81 5.03 8.62
CA LEU A 164 -11.80 5.37 9.64
C LEU A 164 -12.45 4.09 10.17
N VAL A 165 -12.71 4.04 11.47
CA VAL A 165 -13.36 2.89 12.11
C VAL A 165 -14.70 3.24 12.74
N LEU A 166 -15.44 2.22 13.17
CA LEU A 166 -16.72 2.37 13.84
C LEU A 166 -16.64 3.36 15.03
N GLY A 167 -17.55 4.34 15.06
CA GLY A 167 -17.64 5.32 16.15
C GLY A 167 -16.62 6.46 16.08
N GLN A 168 -15.68 6.43 15.13
CA GLN A 168 -14.73 7.53 14.92
C GLN A 168 -15.41 8.69 14.20
N ASN A 169 -15.27 9.90 14.75
CA ASN A 169 -15.70 11.13 14.08
C ASN A 169 -14.62 11.61 13.11
N PHE A 170 -15.05 11.97 11.90
CA PHE A 170 -14.20 12.62 10.91
C PHE A 170 -14.77 14.00 10.58
N THR A 171 -14.01 15.05 10.79
CA THR A 171 -14.49 16.44 10.72
C THR A 171 -13.59 17.27 9.82
N MET A 172 -13.99 18.52 9.53
CA MET A 172 -13.15 19.48 8.80
C MET A 172 -11.86 19.83 9.54
N SER A 173 -11.82 19.67 10.87
CA SER A 173 -10.61 19.90 11.67
C SER A 173 -9.73 18.65 11.80
N SER A 174 -10.22 17.48 11.40
CA SER A 174 -9.42 16.26 11.35
C SER A 174 -8.33 16.38 10.28
N PRO A 175 -7.11 15.85 10.52
CA PRO A 175 -6.16 15.58 9.45
C PRO A 175 -6.81 14.75 8.34
N PRO A 176 -6.45 14.97 7.06
CA PRO A 176 -6.98 14.16 5.97
C PRO A 176 -6.62 12.69 6.13
N LEU A 177 -7.48 11.81 5.65
CA LEU A 177 -7.07 10.43 5.38
C LEU A 177 -6.13 10.45 4.18
N ILE A 178 -4.97 9.81 4.29
CA ILE A 178 -3.96 9.75 3.23
C ILE A 178 -3.75 8.28 2.84
N SER A 179 -3.82 7.96 1.54
CA SER A 179 -3.53 6.60 1.05
C SER A 179 -2.09 6.18 1.39
N LYS A 180 -1.78 4.89 1.41
CA LYS A 180 -0.46 4.40 1.83
C LYS A 180 0.65 4.86 0.88
N ASN A 181 0.35 4.93 -0.41
CA ASN A 181 1.23 5.49 -1.44
C ASN A 181 1.29 7.03 -1.45
N ARG A 182 0.53 7.71 -0.56
CA ARG A 182 0.42 9.17 -0.42
C ARG A 182 -0.02 9.91 -1.69
N ARG A 183 -0.65 9.22 -2.65
CA ARG A 183 -1.15 9.82 -3.89
C ARG A 183 -2.58 10.36 -3.77
N PHE A 184 -3.30 10.00 -2.72
CA PHE A 184 -4.71 10.37 -2.56
C PHE A 184 -4.99 10.83 -1.14
N SER A 185 -5.95 11.75 -1.03
CA SER A 185 -6.49 12.16 0.25
C SER A 185 -8.02 12.22 0.27
N LEU A 186 -8.61 11.87 1.41
CA LEU A 186 -10.01 12.17 1.72
C LEU A 186 -10.05 13.33 2.71
N ARG A 187 -10.83 14.35 2.37
CA ARG A 187 -10.99 15.57 3.18
C ARG A 187 -12.47 15.82 3.45
N PHE A 188 -12.73 16.34 4.64
CA PHE A 188 -14.05 16.81 5.02
C PHE A 188 -14.10 18.34 4.86
N ALA A 189 -15.11 18.83 4.16
CA ALA A 189 -15.45 20.25 4.05
C ALA A 189 -16.77 20.51 4.80
N LYS A 190 -17.23 21.76 4.81
CA LYS A 190 -18.46 22.13 5.51
C LYS A 190 -19.67 21.29 5.09
N THR A 191 -19.89 21.08 3.80
CA THR A 191 -21.13 20.44 3.31
C THR A 191 -20.91 19.13 2.57
N TYR A 192 -19.65 18.71 2.43
CA TYR A 192 -19.29 17.54 1.65
C TYR A 192 -17.99 16.93 2.15
N MET A 193 -17.77 15.67 1.78
CA MET A 193 -16.44 15.06 1.79
C MET A 193 -15.99 14.79 0.36
N ALA A 194 -14.70 14.87 0.12
CA ALA A 194 -14.16 14.76 -1.22
C ALA A 194 -12.82 14.03 -1.25
N LEU A 195 -12.61 13.31 -2.34
CA LEU A 195 -11.33 12.68 -2.65
C LEU A 195 -10.51 13.58 -3.57
N HIS A 196 -9.23 13.72 -3.24
CA HIS A 196 -8.27 14.54 -3.95
C HIS A 196 -7.05 13.73 -4.35
N MET A 197 -6.48 14.06 -5.51
CA MET A 197 -5.13 13.62 -5.87
C MET A 197 -4.11 14.51 -5.17
N GLU A 198 -3.03 13.91 -4.68
CA GLU A 198 -1.89 14.58 -4.07
C GLU A 198 -0.70 14.45 -5.03
N PHE A 199 -0.46 15.48 -5.85
CA PHE A 199 0.64 15.49 -6.81
C PHE A 199 1.96 15.94 -6.17
N TYR A 200 3.07 15.42 -6.72
CA TYR A 200 4.43 15.78 -6.28
C TYR A 200 4.65 17.30 -6.35
N GLY A 201 5.09 17.88 -5.22
CA GLY A 201 5.34 19.32 -5.09
C GLY A 201 4.15 20.15 -4.57
N GLY A 202 2.98 19.54 -4.32
CA GLY A 202 1.89 20.13 -3.51
C GLY A 202 1.22 21.37 -4.11
N ARG A 203 1.47 21.69 -5.38
CA ARG A 203 0.94 22.90 -6.04
C ARG A 203 -0.55 22.80 -6.35
N THR A 204 -1.03 21.61 -6.70
CA THR A 204 -2.45 21.36 -7.02
C THR A 204 -2.96 20.09 -6.35
N ARG A 205 -4.25 20.11 -5.98
CA ARG A 205 -4.97 19.00 -5.35
C ARG A 205 -6.33 18.80 -6.01
N PRO A 206 -6.36 18.30 -7.26
CA PRO A 206 -7.62 18.18 -7.98
C PRO A 206 -8.54 17.20 -7.27
N MET A 207 -9.80 17.62 -7.14
CA MET A 207 -10.88 16.78 -6.68
C MET A 207 -11.28 15.83 -7.81
N TYR A 208 -11.53 14.56 -7.48
CA TYR A 208 -12.03 13.58 -8.45
C TYR A 208 -13.30 12.87 -7.99
N TRP A 209 -13.73 13.09 -6.75
CA TRP A 209 -14.97 12.55 -6.22
C TRP A 209 -15.47 13.40 -5.06
N GLN A 210 -16.79 13.53 -4.93
CA GLN A 210 -17.45 14.31 -3.89
C GLN A 210 -18.74 13.63 -3.45
N TYR A 211 -19.01 13.67 -2.14
CA TYR A 211 -20.31 13.34 -1.57
C TYR A 211 -20.81 14.51 -0.72
N THR A 212 -21.93 15.10 -1.16
CA THR A 212 -22.53 16.32 -0.58
C THR A 212 -23.82 15.95 0.15
N ALA A 213 -23.99 16.48 1.37
CA ALA A 213 -25.22 16.28 2.14
C ALA A 213 -26.43 16.90 1.43
N ARG A 214 -27.37 16.08 0.97
CA ARG A 214 -28.53 16.52 0.16
C ARG A 214 -29.55 17.34 0.93
N GLU A 215 -29.80 17.01 2.19
CA GLU A 215 -30.79 17.72 3.03
C GLU A 215 -30.20 18.96 3.72
N ALA A 216 -28.90 19.22 3.51
CA ALA A 216 -28.28 20.51 3.82
C ALA A 216 -28.56 21.54 2.71
N GLN A 217 -29.83 21.67 2.31
CA GLN A 217 -30.24 22.77 1.43
C GLN A 217 -29.93 24.09 2.14
N PRO A 218 -29.28 25.07 1.48
CA PRO A 218 -28.86 26.34 2.08
C PRO A 218 -30.01 27.11 2.76
N GLU A 219 -31.25 26.83 2.37
CA GLU A 219 -32.47 27.49 2.86
C GLU A 219 -33.02 26.85 4.15
N ASN A 220 -32.71 25.57 4.42
CA ASN A 220 -33.25 24.82 5.57
C ASN A 220 -32.18 24.38 6.58
N ALA A 221 -30.91 24.27 6.17
CA ALA A 221 -29.81 24.03 7.08
C ALA A 221 -29.25 25.35 7.58
N THR A 222 -29.64 25.74 8.80
CA THR A 222 -29.04 26.89 9.50
C THR A 222 -27.55 26.69 9.75
N GLN A 223 -27.03 25.45 9.72
CA GLN A 223 -25.61 25.13 9.88
C GLN A 223 -25.20 23.91 9.01
N PRO A 224 -23.97 23.89 8.45
CA PRO A 224 -23.42 22.77 7.68
C PRO A 224 -23.18 21.51 8.55
N PRO A 225 -23.22 20.27 7.99
CA PRO A 225 -22.80 19.07 8.72
C PRO A 225 -21.37 19.23 9.24
N VAL A 226 -21.17 18.86 10.50
CA VAL A 226 -19.91 19.16 11.19
C VAL A 226 -18.98 17.96 11.24
N TYR A 227 -19.54 16.74 11.18
CA TYR A 227 -18.75 15.51 11.17
C TYR A 227 -19.45 14.36 10.44
N GLY A 228 -18.64 13.43 9.94
CA GLY A 228 -19.07 12.13 9.47
C GLY A 228 -18.68 11.02 10.44
N ARG A 229 -19.47 9.94 10.49
CA ARG A 229 -19.21 8.77 11.34
C ARG A 229 -19.68 7.49 10.66
N LEU A 230 -18.87 6.44 10.80
CA LEU A 230 -19.20 5.09 10.39
C LEU A 230 -20.13 4.43 11.43
N ASP A 231 -21.21 3.81 10.96
CA ASP A 231 -22.22 3.14 11.80
C ASP A 231 -22.21 1.61 11.57
N SER A 232 -22.52 0.85 12.62
CA SER A 232 -22.54 -0.61 12.61
C SER A 232 -23.71 -1.20 11.85
N ARG A 233 -24.69 -0.38 11.43
CA ARG A 233 -25.76 -0.80 10.52
C ARG A 233 -25.33 -0.84 9.06
N GLY A 234 -24.15 -0.31 8.73
CA GLY A 234 -23.63 -0.33 7.35
C GLY A 234 -23.93 0.93 6.57
N PHE A 235 -23.60 2.08 7.14
CA PHE A 235 -23.61 3.36 6.42
C PHE A 235 -22.56 4.30 7.01
N PHE A 236 -22.22 5.34 6.24
CA PHE A 236 -21.48 6.50 6.72
C PHE A 236 -22.43 7.70 6.82
N GLY A 237 -22.73 8.14 8.05
CA GLY A 237 -23.67 9.23 8.30
C GLY A 237 -22.95 10.58 8.39
N LEU A 238 -23.61 11.64 7.91
CA LEU A 238 -23.20 13.02 8.10
C LEU A 238 -24.11 13.67 9.16
N TYR A 239 -23.53 14.36 10.14
CA TYR A 239 -24.24 14.83 11.34
C TYR A 239 -23.97 16.31 11.63
N LEU A 240 -24.92 16.96 12.31
CA LEU A 240 -24.75 18.28 12.92
C LEU A 240 -24.18 18.17 14.34
N LEU A 241 -23.52 19.23 14.83
CA LEU A 241 -23.09 19.28 16.24
C LEU A 241 -24.31 19.21 17.17
N GLY A 242 -24.26 18.32 18.15
CA GLY A 242 -25.32 18.16 19.15
C GLY A 242 -26.57 17.44 18.66
N GLY A 243 -26.61 16.96 17.41
CA GLY A 243 -27.68 16.14 16.88
C GLY A 243 -27.31 14.66 16.81
N ASP A 244 -28.28 13.79 17.13
CA ASP A 244 -28.17 12.33 16.99
C ASP A 244 -28.72 11.81 15.65
N GLN A 245 -29.42 12.66 14.90
CA GLN A 245 -29.94 12.34 13.57
C GLN A 245 -28.95 12.77 12.49
N SER A 246 -28.68 11.87 11.54
CA SER A 246 -27.88 12.19 10.36
C SER A 246 -28.68 13.06 9.40
N VAL A 247 -28.05 14.09 8.83
CA VAL A 247 -28.64 14.94 7.78
C VAL A 247 -28.46 14.35 6.37
N ASP A 248 -27.58 13.37 6.22
CA ASP A 248 -27.50 12.53 5.04
C ASP A 248 -26.76 11.24 5.43
N MET A 249 -26.94 10.19 4.65
CA MET A 249 -26.24 8.93 4.86
C MET A 249 -25.87 8.27 3.54
N LEU A 250 -24.62 7.83 3.49
CA LEU A 250 -24.09 7.01 2.42
C LEU A 250 -24.27 5.55 2.85
N ALA A 251 -25.32 4.91 2.33
CA ALA A 251 -25.66 3.53 2.63
C ALA A 251 -24.73 2.54 1.94
N PHE A 252 -24.36 1.47 2.65
CA PHE A 252 -23.58 0.35 2.10
C PHE A 252 -24.48 -0.79 1.63
N ASP A 253 -23.90 -1.78 0.94
CA ASP A 253 -24.61 -2.93 0.39
C ASP A 253 -25.35 -3.75 1.47
N THR A 254 -24.83 -3.73 2.70
CA THR A 254 -25.41 -4.45 3.84
C THR A 254 -26.38 -3.64 4.69
N PHE A 255 -26.63 -2.35 4.37
CA PHE A 255 -27.47 -1.47 5.21
C PHE A 255 -28.85 -2.06 5.53
N VAL A 256 -29.50 -2.62 4.51
CA VAL A 256 -30.82 -3.26 4.62
C VAL A 256 -30.79 -4.69 5.16
N ARG A 257 -29.60 -5.29 5.30
CA ARG A 257 -29.44 -6.68 5.78
C ARG A 257 -29.35 -6.79 7.31
N ASN A 258 -29.18 -5.66 8.01
CA ASN A 258 -29.10 -5.58 9.46
C ASN A 258 -28.08 -6.56 10.08
N LEU A 259 -26.84 -6.52 9.57
CA LEU A 259 -25.74 -7.34 10.04
C LEU A 259 -25.32 -6.96 11.47
N THR A 260 -25.81 -7.71 12.45
CA THR A 260 -25.50 -7.53 13.88
C THR A 260 -24.07 -7.95 14.20
N GLY A 261 -23.39 -7.19 15.06
CA GLY A 261 -22.05 -7.55 15.55
C GLY A 261 -20.91 -7.38 14.54
N ALA A 262 -21.18 -6.83 13.35
CA ALA A 262 -20.16 -6.58 12.35
C ALA A 262 -19.31 -5.35 12.71
N PHE A 263 -18.00 -5.54 12.83
CA PHE A 263 -17.04 -4.46 12.96
C PHE A 263 -16.73 -3.90 11.56
N ARG A 264 -16.76 -2.57 11.42
CA ARG A 264 -16.60 -1.90 10.12
C ARG A 264 -15.44 -0.93 10.11
N ARG A 265 -14.85 -0.81 8.92
CA ARG A 265 -13.85 0.22 8.59
C ARG A 265 -14.16 0.83 7.23
N MET A 266 -13.72 2.05 7.03
CA MET A 266 -13.70 2.73 5.74
C MET A 266 -12.27 3.17 5.44
N THR A 267 -11.68 2.71 4.36
CA THR A 267 -10.27 2.90 4.02
C THR A 267 -10.12 3.55 2.66
N LEU A 268 -9.23 4.53 2.56
CA LEU A 268 -8.77 5.08 1.29
C LEU A 268 -7.64 4.20 0.76
N ASP A 269 -7.96 3.38 -0.24
CA ASP A 269 -7.01 2.43 -0.80
C ASP A 269 -6.04 3.11 -1.80
N ASP A 270 -4.92 2.45 -2.10
CA ASP A 270 -3.83 2.98 -2.93
C ASP A 270 -4.21 3.21 -4.41
N ASP A 271 -5.38 2.76 -4.85
CA ASP A 271 -5.92 3.06 -6.18
C ASP A 271 -6.78 4.34 -6.21
N GLY A 272 -6.91 5.02 -5.07
CA GLY A 272 -7.69 6.25 -4.93
C GLY A 272 -9.19 5.99 -4.73
N ASN A 273 -9.61 4.77 -4.41
CA ASN A 273 -11.00 4.52 -4.07
C ASN A 273 -11.22 4.50 -2.57
N LEU A 274 -12.32 5.10 -2.12
CA LEU A 274 -12.79 4.98 -0.74
C LEU A 274 -13.69 3.75 -0.64
N ARG A 275 -13.30 2.79 0.20
CA ARG A 275 -14.03 1.53 0.36
C ARG A 275 -14.42 1.28 1.80
N ALA A 276 -15.63 0.80 2.02
CA ALA A 276 -16.02 0.28 3.33
C ALA A 276 -15.93 -1.26 3.33
N TYR A 277 -15.53 -1.79 4.48
CA TYR A 277 -15.39 -3.21 4.71
C TYR A 277 -16.02 -3.59 6.04
N TYR A 278 -16.55 -4.81 6.14
CA TYR A 278 -17.02 -5.38 7.38
C TYR A 278 -16.31 -6.69 7.72
N TRP A 279 -16.25 -6.98 9.02
CA TRP A 279 -15.73 -8.20 9.61
C TRP A 279 -16.73 -8.73 10.63
N THR A 280 -17.08 -10.01 10.51
CA THR A 280 -17.88 -10.74 11.50
C THR A 280 -17.03 -11.80 12.18
N GLU A 281 -17.44 -12.24 13.37
CA GLU A 281 -16.80 -13.34 14.07
C GLU A 281 -16.70 -14.59 13.17
N GLY A 282 -15.55 -15.27 13.20
CA GLY A 282 -15.27 -16.43 12.34
C GLY A 282 -14.92 -16.10 10.87
N SER A 283 -14.96 -14.83 10.47
CA SER A 283 -14.47 -14.42 9.14
C SER A 283 -12.99 -14.73 8.96
N LYS A 284 -12.59 -15.04 7.72
CA LYS A 284 -11.19 -15.22 7.33
C LYS A 284 -10.60 -14.01 6.59
N ALA A 285 -11.45 -13.13 6.10
CA ALA A 285 -11.07 -11.96 5.32
C ALA A 285 -12.12 -10.85 5.52
N TRP A 286 -11.68 -9.61 5.34
CA TRP A 286 -12.57 -8.45 5.26
C TRP A 286 -13.44 -8.55 4.02
N THR A 287 -14.75 -8.33 4.18
CA THR A 287 -15.69 -8.31 3.05
C THR A 287 -15.96 -6.87 2.63
N SER A 288 -15.89 -6.58 1.32
CA SER A 288 -16.25 -5.28 0.75
C SER A 288 -17.75 -5.02 0.96
N ASP A 289 -18.08 -3.85 1.46
CA ASP A 289 -19.47 -3.40 1.75
C ASP A 289 -19.88 -2.21 0.88
N TYR A 290 -18.90 -1.42 0.44
CA TYR A 290 -19.14 -0.21 -0.35
C TYR A 290 -17.88 0.19 -1.11
N LYS A 291 -18.08 0.83 -2.28
CA LYS A 291 -17.03 1.49 -3.07
C LYS A 291 -17.56 2.83 -3.58
N ALA A 292 -16.82 3.90 -3.37
CA ALA A 292 -17.20 5.24 -3.79
C ALA A 292 -17.26 5.40 -5.32
N ILE A 293 -16.32 4.76 -6.00
CA ILE A 293 -16.22 4.75 -7.47
C ILE A 293 -16.40 3.31 -7.94
N THR A 294 -17.38 3.05 -8.79
CA THR A 294 -17.74 1.68 -9.20
C THR A 294 -17.08 1.29 -10.52
N GLY A 295 -17.00 2.23 -11.46
CA GLY A 295 -16.36 2.02 -12.75
C GLY A 295 -14.84 2.02 -12.61
N PRO A 296 -14.12 0.99 -13.09
CA PRO A 296 -12.67 1.00 -12.99
C PRO A 296 -12.03 2.13 -13.80
N CYS A 297 -12.60 2.55 -14.94
CA CYS A 297 -12.10 3.70 -15.70
C CYS A 297 -12.54 5.06 -15.12
N GLU A 298 -13.36 5.09 -14.07
CA GLU A 298 -13.75 6.32 -13.36
C GLU A 298 -12.73 6.70 -12.28
N LEU A 299 -11.82 5.78 -11.93
CA LEU A 299 -10.70 6.10 -11.03
C LEU A 299 -9.67 6.96 -11.76
N PRO A 300 -9.01 7.88 -11.04
CA PRO A 300 -8.08 8.83 -11.66
C PRO A 300 -6.82 8.17 -12.24
N THR A 301 -6.39 7.01 -11.70
CA THR A 301 -5.07 6.42 -12.02
C THR A 301 -5.14 4.99 -12.56
N SER A 302 -6.30 4.53 -13.03
CA SER A 302 -6.53 3.15 -13.47
C SER A 302 -5.54 2.63 -14.50
N CYS A 303 -5.09 3.49 -15.40
CA CYS A 303 -4.09 3.17 -16.43
C CYS A 303 -2.77 3.92 -16.24
N GLY A 304 -2.61 4.62 -15.11
CA GLY A 304 -1.47 5.48 -14.82
C GLY A 304 -1.36 6.70 -15.72
N ALA A 305 -0.26 7.43 -15.57
CA ALA A 305 0.01 8.64 -16.33
C ALA A 305 0.07 8.37 -17.84
N TYR A 306 -0.62 9.22 -18.62
CA TYR A 306 -0.78 9.12 -20.08
C TYR A 306 -1.41 7.81 -20.57
N GLY A 307 -2.13 7.10 -19.69
CA GLY A 307 -2.91 5.92 -20.01
C GLY A 307 -4.31 6.27 -20.53
N LEU A 308 -4.74 5.55 -21.55
CA LEU A 308 -6.11 5.54 -22.07
C LEU A 308 -6.84 4.29 -21.56
N CYS A 309 -7.85 4.49 -20.73
CA CYS A 309 -8.71 3.43 -20.21
C CYS A 309 -9.88 3.19 -21.16
N VAL A 310 -9.99 1.97 -21.67
CA VAL A 310 -11.12 1.51 -22.46
C VAL A 310 -12.12 0.80 -21.53
N PRO A 311 -13.34 1.34 -21.35
CA PRO A 311 -14.35 0.72 -20.51
C PRO A 311 -14.74 -0.69 -20.98
N GLY A 312 -15.05 -1.57 -20.04
CA GLY A 312 -15.44 -2.96 -20.28
C GLY A 312 -15.50 -3.75 -18.98
N GLY A 313 -15.91 -5.03 -19.04
CA GLY A 313 -15.99 -5.90 -17.85
C GLY A 313 -14.64 -6.04 -17.12
N ALA A 314 -13.55 -6.09 -17.87
CA ALA A 314 -12.21 -5.78 -17.40
C ALA A 314 -11.69 -4.58 -18.20
N PRO A 315 -11.27 -3.48 -17.55
CA PRO A 315 -10.77 -2.30 -18.25
C PRO A 315 -9.49 -2.68 -19.01
N LYS A 316 -9.32 -2.14 -20.22
CA LYS A 316 -8.08 -2.30 -20.97
C LYS A 316 -7.33 -0.96 -20.98
N CYS A 317 -6.06 -1.00 -20.62
CA CYS A 317 -5.20 0.16 -20.68
C CYS A 317 -4.39 0.17 -21.98
N GLN A 318 -4.42 1.29 -22.66
CA GLN A 318 -3.59 1.61 -23.83
C GLN A 318 -2.76 2.84 -23.50
N CYS A 319 -1.64 3.05 -24.20
CA CYS A 319 -0.91 4.30 -24.07
C CYS A 319 -1.43 5.34 -25.06
N LEU A 320 -1.57 6.59 -24.62
CA LEU A 320 -1.84 7.70 -25.53
C LEU A 320 -0.73 7.83 -26.59
N ILE A 321 0.49 7.40 -26.26
CA ILE A 321 1.64 7.36 -27.15
C ILE A 321 1.71 5.98 -27.82
N ASN A 322 1.93 5.92 -29.12
CA ASN A 322 2.27 4.67 -29.81
C ASN A 322 3.70 4.25 -29.46
N SER A 323 3.92 3.79 -28.22
CA SER A 323 5.17 3.12 -27.85
C SER A 323 5.00 1.63 -28.13
N THR A 324 5.88 1.06 -28.95
CA THR A 324 5.91 -0.37 -29.29
C THR A 324 6.38 -1.27 -28.13
N ALA A 325 6.51 -0.73 -26.91
CA ALA A 325 6.90 -1.50 -25.73
C ALA A 325 5.69 -2.34 -25.24
N SER A 326 5.65 -3.61 -25.62
CA SER A 326 4.55 -4.56 -25.37
C SER A 326 4.48 -5.11 -23.94
N ILE A 327 4.88 -4.32 -22.94
CA ILE A 327 4.79 -4.73 -21.54
C ILE A 327 4.10 -3.58 -20.82
N SER A 328 3.07 -3.89 -20.05
CA SER A 328 2.43 -2.99 -19.10
C SER A 328 3.41 -2.59 -17.99
N PRO A 329 3.97 -1.37 -18.03
CA PRO A 329 4.00 -0.46 -16.87
C PRO A 329 3.69 1.01 -17.34
N PRO A 330 3.79 2.08 -16.52
CA PRO A 330 3.20 3.38 -16.86
C PRO A 330 3.80 3.92 -18.16
N CYS A 331 2.93 4.55 -18.98
CA CYS A 331 3.23 4.90 -20.36
C CYS A 331 4.46 5.82 -20.53
N ARG A 332 4.89 6.54 -19.48
CA ARG A 332 6.23 7.14 -19.30
C ARG A 332 6.57 7.30 -17.81
N ALA A 333 7.87 7.49 -17.51
CA ALA A 333 8.35 7.87 -16.19
C ALA A 333 7.95 9.32 -15.82
N GLU A 334 7.68 9.55 -14.54
CA GLU A 334 7.26 10.84 -13.96
C GLU A 334 8.43 11.85 -13.90
N ASP A 335 8.73 12.54 -15.01
CA ASP A 335 9.73 13.62 -15.03
C ASP A 335 9.06 15.01 -14.94
N SER A 336 9.07 15.59 -13.74
CA SER A 336 8.26 16.77 -13.35
C SER A 336 8.90 18.14 -13.59
N THR A 337 9.85 18.30 -14.52
CA THR A 337 10.39 19.65 -14.82
C THR A 337 9.50 20.39 -15.82
N ASP A 338 9.48 21.72 -15.73
CA ASP A 338 8.74 22.60 -16.63
C ASP A 338 9.10 22.30 -18.11
N LEU A 339 8.08 22.21 -18.96
CA LEU A 339 8.19 21.95 -20.40
C LEU A 339 8.90 23.08 -21.17
N CYS A 340 9.09 24.23 -20.52
CA CYS A 340 9.80 25.39 -21.06
C CYS A 340 11.22 25.56 -20.47
N ALA A 341 11.66 24.69 -19.56
CA ALA A 341 12.99 24.78 -18.95
C ALA A 341 14.07 24.15 -19.84
N GLY A 342 14.53 24.89 -20.85
CA GLY A 342 15.66 24.49 -21.69
C GLY A 342 15.84 25.43 -22.88
N GLY A 343 17.03 26.01 -23.04
CA GLY A 343 17.32 26.97 -24.10
C GLY A 343 17.06 26.41 -25.50
N GLY A 344 16.02 26.93 -26.16
CA GLY A 344 15.88 26.96 -27.62
C GLY A 344 15.19 25.79 -28.33
N GLY A 345 14.73 24.74 -27.64
CA GLY A 345 14.08 23.58 -28.28
C GLY A 345 12.81 23.09 -27.59
N GLN A 346 11.83 22.59 -28.36
CA GLN A 346 10.59 22.02 -27.82
C GLN A 346 10.88 20.70 -27.08
N LEU A 347 10.77 20.73 -25.75
CA LEU A 347 11.10 19.63 -24.82
C LEU A 347 10.05 18.50 -24.78
N PHE A 348 8.98 18.61 -25.58
CA PHE A 348 7.88 17.66 -25.62
C PHE A 348 7.50 17.28 -27.05
N ASP A 349 6.92 16.09 -27.17
CA ASP A 349 6.16 15.64 -28.33
C ASP A 349 4.68 15.98 -28.12
N VAL A 350 3.96 16.25 -29.21
CA VAL A 350 2.51 16.47 -29.18
C VAL A 350 1.79 15.20 -29.60
N VAL A 351 0.83 14.78 -28.78
CA VAL A 351 -0.07 13.66 -29.07
C VAL A 351 -1.48 14.20 -29.20
N ARG A 352 -2.15 13.89 -30.32
CA ARG A 352 -3.57 14.17 -30.52
C ARG A 352 -4.36 12.87 -30.59
N ARG A 353 -5.53 12.84 -29.95
CA ARG A 353 -6.43 11.70 -29.91
C ARG A 353 -7.87 12.15 -30.06
N ASN A 354 -8.64 11.38 -30.81
CA ASN A 354 -10.10 11.48 -30.82
C ASN A 354 -10.69 10.42 -29.88
N TRP A 355 -11.96 10.58 -29.54
CA TRP A 355 -12.71 9.65 -28.69
C TRP A 355 -12.14 9.56 -27.27
N VAL A 356 -11.77 10.71 -26.71
CA VAL A 356 -11.16 10.80 -25.38
C VAL A 356 -11.91 11.75 -24.46
N SER A 357 -12.01 11.37 -23.20
CA SER A 357 -12.74 12.05 -22.14
C SER A 357 -11.97 11.94 -20.82
N LEU A 358 -12.50 12.51 -19.75
CA LEU A 358 -11.88 12.47 -18.42
C LEU A 358 -12.82 11.77 -17.44
N ALA A 359 -12.24 10.96 -16.57
CA ALA A 359 -12.95 10.11 -15.61
C ALA A 359 -13.77 10.91 -14.58
N TYR A 360 -13.28 12.07 -14.17
CA TYR A 360 -13.83 12.92 -13.11
C TYR A 360 -14.07 14.35 -13.63
N LYS A 361 -14.58 14.46 -14.86
CA LYS A 361 -14.81 15.74 -15.55
C LYS A 361 -15.82 16.63 -14.83
N GLU A 362 -16.71 16.05 -14.02
CA GLU A 362 -17.72 16.75 -13.23
C GLU A 362 -17.10 17.53 -12.06
N GLN A 363 -15.93 17.13 -11.58
CA GLN A 363 -15.20 17.77 -10.48
C GLN A 363 -14.06 18.68 -10.99
N LEU A 364 -13.76 18.64 -12.29
CA LEU A 364 -12.73 19.46 -12.91
C LEU A 364 -13.25 20.85 -13.28
N PRO A 365 -12.44 21.91 -13.07
CA PRO A 365 -12.72 23.19 -13.68
C PRO A 365 -12.64 23.09 -15.20
N PHE A 366 -13.44 23.87 -15.91
CA PHE A 366 -13.46 23.93 -17.36
C PHE A 366 -13.57 25.36 -17.86
N GLU A 367 -13.02 25.59 -19.05
CA GLU A 367 -13.24 26.78 -19.86
C GLU A 367 -14.20 26.47 -20.99
N THR A 368 -14.77 27.50 -21.63
CA THR A 368 -15.67 27.32 -22.78
C THR A 368 -15.03 27.92 -24.02
N TYR A 369 -14.91 27.11 -25.07
CA TYR A 369 -14.37 27.50 -26.38
C TYR A 369 -15.29 27.08 -27.52
N LYS A 370 -15.21 27.81 -28.63
CA LYS A 370 -16.04 27.54 -29.81
C LYS A 370 -15.52 26.37 -30.62
N THR A 371 -14.21 26.13 -30.59
CA THR A 371 -13.57 25.07 -31.37
C THR A 371 -12.51 24.33 -30.57
N ALA A 372 -12.23 23.08 -30.98
CA ALA A 372 -11.13 22.29 -30.45
C ALA A 372 -9.76 22.98 -30.62
N ALA A 373 -9.57 23.72 -31.71
CA ALA A 373 -8.33 24.42 -32.01
C ALA A 373 -8.05 25.55 -31.01
N GLU A 374 -9.08 26.28 -30.57
CA GLU A 374 -8.96 27.30 -29.52
C GLU A 374 -8.53 26.68 -28.17
N CYS A 375 -9.16 25.57 -27.79
CA CYS A 375 -8.82 24.82 -26.58
C CYS A 375 -7.37 24.29 -26.62
N GLU A 376 -6.97 23.72 -27.75
CA GLU A 376 -5.59 23.26 -27.99
C GLU A 376 -4.60 24.42 -27.89
N GLN A 377 -4.88 25.55 -28.54
CA GLN A 377 -4.00 26.71 -28.56
C GLN A 377 -3.79 27.30 -27.16
N SER A 378 -4.83 27.33 -26.34
CA SER A 378 -4.75 27.78 -24.93
C SER A 378 -3.75 26.94 -24.15
N CYS A 379 -3.84 25.60 -24.26
CA CYS A 379 -2.87 24.72 -23.62
C CYS A 379 -1.48 24.84 -24.24
N ALA A 380 -1.36 24.90 -25.57
CA ALA A 380 -0.09 25.00 -26.26
C ALA A 380 0.72 26.23 -25.84
N ALA A 381 0.05 27.36 -25.60
CA ALA A 381 0.67 28.61 -25.15
C ALA A 381 1.10 28.60 -23.67
N SER A 382 0.61 27.66 -22.86
CA SER A 382 0.92 27.58 -21.42
C SER A 382 1.97 26.50 -21.12
N CYS A 383 3.09 26.89 -20.51
CA CYS A 383 4.15 25.96 -20.08
C CYS A 383 3.69 24.99 -18.97
N SER A 384 2.72 25.40 -18.15
CA SER A 384 2.17 24.56 -17.07
C SER A 384 1.06 23.62 -17.54
N CYS A 385 0.51 23.81 -18.74
CA CYS A 385 -0.51 22.92 -19.28
C CYS A 385 0.11 21.73 -20.00
N TRP A 386 -0.22 20.52 -19.54
CA TRP A 386 0.29 19.24 -20.06
C TRP A 386 -0.72 18.52 -20.93
N GLY A 387 -2.00 18.88 -20.87
CA GLY A 387 -3.00 18.38 -21.79
C GLY A 387 -4.27 19.23 -21.80
N ALA A 388 -5.05 19.08 -22.86
CA ALA A 388 -6.36 19.67 -23.00
C ALA A 388 -7.33 18.64 -23.58
N VAL A 389 -8.52 18.54 -23.00
CA VAL A 389 -9.61 17.70 -23.52
C VAL A 389 -10.81 18.58 -23.84
N TYR A 390 -11.24 18.59 -25.09
CA TYR A 390 -12.35 19.38 -25.59
C TYR A 390 -13.56 18.51 -25.88
N ASN A 391 -14.74 18.99 -25.49
CA ASN A 391 -16.03 18.39 -25.82
C ASN A 391 -16.82 19.32 -26.75
N GLY A 392 -16.86 18.99 -28.04
CA GLY A 392 -17.58 19.78 -29.05
C GLY A 392 -19.10 19.80 -28.89
N GLY A 393 -19.69 18.93 -28.07
CA GLY A 393 -21.12 18.98 -27.75
C GLY A 393 -21.48 20.10 -26.77
N SER A 394 -20.62 20.39 -25.79
CA SER A 394 -20.85 21.43 -24.77
C SER A 394 -19.99 22.68 -24.96
N GLY A 395 -18.92 22.60 -25.76
CA GLY A 395 -17.88 23.63 -25.86
C GLY A 395 -16.88 23.62 -24.70
N TYR A 396 -16.98 22.66 -23.78
CA TYR A 396 -16.10 22.60 -22.61
C TYR A 396 -14.68 22.17 -22.97
N CYS A 397 -13.70 22.84 -22.38
CA CYS A 397 -12.28 22.56 -22.48
C CYS A 397 -11.70 22.39 -21.08
N TYR A 398 -11.14 21.21 -20.83
CA TYR A 398 -10.49 20.88 -19.58
C TYR A 398 -8.98 20.98 -19.78
N LEU A 399 -8.34 21.94 -19.12
CA LEU A 399 -6.88 22.09 -19.11
C LEU A 399 -6.30 21.26 -17.95
N LEU A 400 -5.24 20.51 -18.23
CA LEU A 400 -4.69 19.50 -17.33
C LEU A 400 -3.26 19.85 -16.93
N ASP A 401 -3.00 19.77 -15.63
CA ASP A 401 -1.66 19.86 -15.04
C ASP A 401 -0.89 18.53 -15.14
N PHE A 402 0.37 18.55 -14.72
CA PHE A 402 1.20 17.35 -14.65
C PHE A 402 0.97 16.52 -13.38
N PRO A 403 1.04 15.18 -13.49
CA PRO A 403 0.93 14.41 -14.72
C PRO A 403 -0.51 14.39 -15.26
N VAL A 404 -0.67 14.24 -16.58
CA VAL A 404 -1.96 13.83 -17.13
C VAL A 404 -2.18 12.38 -16.74
N GLU A 405 -3.09 12.14 -15.81
CA GLU A 405 -3.44 10.81 -15.33
C GLU A 405 -4.36 10.08 -16.34
N THR A 406 -5.21 9.17 -15.88
CA THR A 406 -6.01 8.32 -16.77
C THR A 406 -7.00 9.14 -17.59
N VAL A 407 -6.91 8.98 -18.91
CA VAL A 407 -7.88 9.46 -19.90
C VAL A 407 -8.82 8.32 -20.25
N VAL A 408 -10.09 8.60 -20.49
CA VAL A 408 -11.11 7.57 -20.77
C VAL A 408 -11.46 7.56 -22.25
N TYR A 409 -11.53 6.38 -22.84
CA TYR A 409 -12.05 6.21 -24.19
C TYR A 409 -13.57 6.41 -24.19
N GLU A 410 -14.04 7.32 -25.04
CA GLU A 410 -15.47 7.60 -25.22
C GLU A 410 -15.75 7.80 -26.70
N ALA A 411 -16.54 6.92 -27.31
CA ALA A 411 -16.79 6.88 -28.75
C ALA A 411 -17.68 8.02 -29.28
N ASP A 412 -17.22 9.26 -29.11
CA ASP A 412 -17.79 10.51 -29.64
C ASP A 412 -16.69 11.28 -30.35
N ASP A 413 -16.82 11.48 -31.66
CA ASP A 413 -15.82 12.12 -32.53
C ASP A 413 -15.64 13.61 -32.24
N ARG A 414 -16.61 14.22 -31.55
CA ARG A 414 -16.54 15.61 -31.06
C ARG A 414 -15.67 15.75 -29.81
N LYS A 415 -15.22 14.64 -29.22
CA LYS A 415 -14.36 14.62 -28.04
C LYS A 415 -12.91 14.38 -28.43
N VAL A 416 -12.08 15.40 -28.25
CA VAL A 416 -10.71 15.41 -28.74
C VAL A 416 -9.75 15.84 -27.64
N GLY A 417 -8.57 15.23 -27.65
CA GLY A 417 -7.52 15.48 -26.67
C GLY A 417 -6.21 15.88 -27.33
N TYR A 418 -5.57 16.87 -26.75
CA TYR A 418 -4.22 17.34 -27.06
C TYR A 418 -3.35 17.11 -25.82
N PHE A 419 -2.21 16.45 -25.96
CA PHE A 419 -1.33 16.12 -24.84
C PHE A 419 0.12 16.45 -25.17
N LYS A 420 0.81 17.10 -24.23
CA LYS A 420 2.25 17.33 -24.29
C LYS A 420 2.93 16.22 -23.53
N VAL A 421 3.84 15.52 -24.20
CA VAL A 421 4.56 14.42 -23.57
C VAL A 421 6.06 14.67 -23.69
N ARG A 422 6.75 14.82 -22.56
CA ARG A 422 8.19 15.13 -22.52
C ARG A 422 9.01 14.13 -23.33
N LYS A 423 9.94 14.62 -24.17
CA LYS A 423 10.89 13.78 -24.91
C LYS A 423 11.81 13.05 -23.94
N ALA A 424 12.05 11.76 -24.17
CA ALA A 424 13.07 11.04 -23.43
C ALA A 424 14.43 11.71 -23.69
N GLN A 425 15.15 12.12 -22.64
CA GLN A 425 16.54 12.52 -22.82
C GLN A 425 17.29 11.27 -23.29
N GLN A 426 17.74 11.26 -24.55
CA GLN A 426 18.82 10.39 -24.95
C GLN A 426 19.98 10.78 -24.06
N GLN A 427 20.28 9.95 -23.05
CA GLN A 427 21.60 9.93 -22.47
C GLN A 427 22.51 9.59 -23.65
N SER A 428 23.07 10.60 -24.29
CA SER A 428 24.27 10.43 -25.07
C SER A 428 25.23 9.77 -24.10
N ALA A 429 25.47 8.48 -24.29
CA ALA A 429 26.59 7.82 -23.68
C ALA A 429 27.81 8.61 -24.13
N ALA A 430 28.20 9.60 -23.35
CA ALA A 430 29.55 10.11 -23.35
C ALA A 430 30.36 8.89 -22.91
N GLY A 431 30.72 8.08 -23.90
CA GLY A 431 31.68 7.01 -23.73
C GLY A 431 32.82 7.65 -22.99
N ARG A 432 33.05 7.19 -21.76
CA ARG A 432 34.23 7.56 -20.98
C ARG A 432 35.40 6.93 -21.70
N GLY A 433 35.81 7.54 -22.82
CA GLY A 433 37.02 7.20 -23.52
C GLY A 433 38.12 7.37 -22.50
N MET A 434 38.70 6.24 -22.08
CA MET A 434 39.89 6.28 -21.26
C MET A 434 40.93 7.12 -22.02
N PRO A 435 41.68 7.99 -21.32
CA PRO A 435 42.72 8.77 -21.98
C PRO A 435 43.65 7.80 -22.73
N PRO A 436 44.11 8.15 -23.94
CA PRO A 436 44.79 7.21 -24.85
C PRO A 436 45.98 6.46 -24.20
N GLY A 437 46.61 7.05 -23.18
CA GLY A 437 47.67 6.42 -22.39
C GLY A 437 47.24 5.21 -21.56
N VAL A 438 45.99 5.16 -21.07
CA VAL A 438 45.50 4.03 -20.25
C VAL A 438 45.15 2.83 -21.13
N THR A 439 44.57 3.05 -22.31
CA THR A 439 44.35 1.98 -23.30
C THR A 439 45.66 1.34 -23.76
N ALA A 440 46.71 2.14 -24.01
CA ALA A 440 48.02 1.61 -24.36
C ALA A 440 48.63 0.79 -23.21
N ALA A 441 48.54 1.28 -21.96
CA ALA A 441 49.06 0.57 -20.79
C ALA A 441 48.34 -0.76 -20.54
N VAL A 442 47.01 -0.82 -20.71
CA VAL A 442 46.22 -2.05 -20.53
C VAL A 442 46.54 -3.09 -21.61
N VAL A 443 46.72 -2.67 -22.86
CA VAL A 443 47.10 -3.58 -23.96
C VAL A 443 48.51 -4.13 -23.74
N VAL A 444 49.47 -3.30 -23.33
CA VAL A 444 50.83 -3.77 -23.02
C VAL A 444 50.83 -4.74 -21.83
N ALA A 445 50.11 -4.42 -20.76
CA ALA A 445 50.02 -5.30 -19.59
C ALA A 445 49.38 -6.66 -19.92
N SER A 446 48.34 -6.69 -20.76
CA SER A 446 47.69 -7.95 -21.17
C SER A 446 48.56 -8.78 -22.10
N LEU A 447 49.34 -8.17 -23.01
CA LEU A 447 50.32 -8.89 -23.83
C LEU A 447 51.48 -9.47 -23.00
N VAL A 448 51.94 -8.73 -21.99
CA VAL A 448 52.97 -9.23 -21.05
C VAL A 448 52.44 -10.42 -20.25
N LEU A 449 51.21 -10.35 -19.73
CA LEU A 449 50.61 -11.46 -18.99
C LEU A 449 50.39 -12.70 -19.88
N ALA A 450 49.97 -12.50 -21.13
CA ALA A 450 49.80 -13.60 -22.08
C ALA A 450 51.15 -14.27 -22.42
N SER A 451 52.21 -13.49 -22.65
CA SER A 451 53.54 -14.04 -22.93
C SER A 451 54.13 -14.81 -21.74
N LEU A 452 53.92 -14.34 -20.51
CA LEU A 452 54.31 -15.05 -19.29
C LEU A 452 53.55 -16.37 -19.11
N ALA A 453 52.25 -16.40 -19.42
CA ALA A 453 51.45 -17.62 -19.37
C ALA A 453 51.92 -18.67 -20.39
N VAL A 454 52.24 -18.25 -21.61
CA VAL A 454 52.77 -19.15 -22.66
C VAL A 454 54.15 -19.68 -22.27
N ALA A 455 55.03 -18.83 -21.73
CA ALA A 455 56.33 -19.27 -21.25
C ALA A 455 56.21 -20.26 -20.08
N GLY A 456 55.29 -20.01 -19.14
CA GLY A 456 54.98 -20.92 -18.04
C GLY A 456 54.47 -22.28 -18.52
N ALA A 457 53.57 -22.29 -19.51
CA ALA A 457 53.08 -23.52 -20.13
C ALA A 457 54.19 -24.30 -20.84
N PHE A 458 55.10 -23.62 -21.55
CA PHE A 458 56.23 -24.25 -22.25
C PHE A 458 57.23 -24.87 -21.27
N ILE A 459 57.55 -24.18 -20.17
CA ILE A 459 58.41 -24.70 -19.11
C ILE A 459 57.74 -25.89 -18.39
N GLY A 460 56.44 -25.78 -18.11
CA GLY A 460 55.65 -26.87 -17.52
C GLY A 460 55.64 -28.11 -18.40
N TRP A 461 55.41 -27.94 -19.71
CA TRP A 461 55.44 -29.03 -20.66
C TRP A 461 56.83 -29.67 -20.77
N GLY A 462 57.90 -28.87 -20.81
CA GLY A 462 59.27 -29.37 -20.82
C GLY A 462 59.64 -30.16 -19.56
N ARG A 463 59.19 -29.73 -18.38
CA ARG A 463 59.36 -30.49 -17.13
C ARG A 463 58.58 -31.81 -17.14
N TRP A 464 57.34 -31.78 -17.63
CA TRP A 464 56.50 -32.95 -17.76
C TRP A 464 57.08 -34.00 -18.74
N GLN A 465 57.63 -33.55 -19.87
CA GLN A 465 58.31 -34.43 -20.82
C GLN A 465 59.58 -35.06 -20.23
N ARG A 466 60.35 -34.31 -19.44
CA ARG A 466 61.54 -34.85 -18.75
C ARG A 466 61.16 -35.88 -17.70
N GLN A 467 60.08 -35.67 -16.95
CA GLN A 467 59.56 -36.67 -15.99
C GLN A 467 59.10 -37.95 -16.68
N ARG A 468 58.44 -37.86 -17.84
CA ARG A 468 58.08 -39.06 -18.64
C ARG A 468 59.27 -39.82 -19.20
N ARG A 469 60.37 -39.14 -19.54
CA ARG A 469 61.60 -39.80 -20.01
C ARG A 469 62.46 -40.39 -18.89
N ALA A 470 62.24 -39.97 -17.64
CA ALA A 470 62.90 -40.52 -16.45
C ALA A 470 62.11 -41.65 -15.76
N GLY A 471 60.87 -41.93 -16.19
CA GLY A 471 59.98 -42.94 -15.59
C GLY A 471 59.74 -44.20 -16.43
N GLY A 472 60.66 -44.52 -17.36
CA GLY A 472 60.58 -45.73 -18.18
C GLY A 472 61.45 -46.87 -17.63
N VAL A 473 60.96 -47.60 -16.63
CA VAL A 473 61.53 -48.89 -16.18
C VAL A 473 60.40 -49.89 -15.96
N GLY A 474 60.49 -51.03 -16.65
CA GLY A 474 60.19 -52.35 -16.08
C GLY A 474 58.75 -52.86 -16.15
N MET A 475 58.57 -53.97 -16.85
CA MET A 475 57.38 -54.81 -16.95
C MET A 475 57.39 -55.91 -15.86
N GLU A 476 56.29 -56.68 -15.80
CA GLU A 476 55.98 -57.92 -15.04
C GLU A 476 55.32 -57.75 -13.65
N GLN A 477 54.02 -58.07 -13.51
CA GLN A 477 53.37 -59.39 -13.31
C GLN A 477 53.60 -59.97 -11.91
N GLU A 478 52.53 -60.00 -11.08
CA GLU A 478 52.18 -61.22 -10.35
C GLU A 478 50.74 -61.17 -9.82
N LEU A 479 50.04 -62.30 -9.97
CA LEU A 479 48.73 -62.60 -9.42
C LEU A 479 48.86 -62.94 -7.92
N THR A 480 47.86 -62.57 -7.11
CA THR A 480 47.20 -63.53 -6.21
C THR A 480 45.91 -62.93 -5.59
N PRO A 481 44.82 -63.70 -5.50
CA PRO A 481 43.54 -63.29 -4.91
C PRO A 481 43.31 -63.91 -3.51
N GLY A 482 42.54 -63.24 -2.64
CA GLY A 482 41.99 -63.81 -1.41
C GLY A 482 40.69 -63.11 -1.02
N HIS A 483 39.53 -63.64 -1.40
CA HIS A 483 38.66 -64.59 -0.66
C HIS A 483 37.67 -63.89 0.30
N TYR A 484 36.39 -63.84 -0.10
CA TYR A 484 35.31 -64.18 0.83
C TYR A 484 34.20 -64.93 0.09
N ARG A 485 33.70 -65.95 0.78
CA ARG A 485 32.89 -67.07 0.29
C ARG A 485 31.43 -66.68 0.02
N ASP A 486 30.93 -67.37 -1.01
CA ASP A 486 29.64 -68.08 -1.15
C ASP A 486 28.34 -67.33 -0.82
N LEU A 487 27.53 -66.94 -1.82
CA LEU A 487 26.69 -67.75 -2.73
C LEU A 487 25.41 -68.32 -2.08
N LYS A 488 24.28 -67.74 -2.49
CA LYS A 488 23.02 -68.34 -3.02
C LYS A 488 21.85 -67.43 -2.63
N SER A 489 20.90 -67.08 -3.48
CA SER A 489 20.49 -67.45 -4.86
C SER A 489 19.61 -66.28 -5.37
N MET A 490 19.72 -65.77 -6.61
CA MET A 490 19.00 -66.20 -7.84
C MET A 490 17.56 -66.71 -7.54
N ASP A 491 16.46 -66.15 -8.07
CA ASP A 491 16.11 -65.63 -9.41
C ASP A 491 15.19 -64.38 -9.31
N SER A 492 15.28 -63.32 -10.14
CA SER A 492 14.79 -63.13 -11.54
C SER A 492 13.26 -63.30 -11.72
N PRO A 493 12.56 -62.67 -12.69
CA PRO A 493 12.98 -61.67 -13.70
C PRO A 493 11.97 -60.49 -13.95
N ASN A 494 12.54 -59.38 -14.42
CA ASN A 494 12.14 -58.54 -15.58
C ASN A 494 10.70 -58.07 -15.90
N ASN A 495 10.74 -56.88 -16.52
CA ASN A 495 9.84 -56.26 -17.52
C ASN A 495 8.67 -55.42 -16.96
N SER A 496 8.72 -54.08 -17.04
CA SER A 496 8.61 -53.26 -18.26
C SER A 496 7.38 -53.62 -19.10
N PHE A 497 6.38 -52.74 -19.10
CA PHE A 497 6.02 -51.98 -20.31
C PHE A 497 5.09 -50.82 -19.94
N LYS A 498 5.50 -49.63 -20.37
CA LYS A 498 4.62 -48.48 -20.56
C LYS A 498 3.83 -48.67 -21.86
N THR A 499 2.60 -48.20 -21.85
CA THR A 499 1.93 -47.58 -22.99
C THR A 499 1.44 -46.22 -22.54
#